data_AF-A0A8C7WDE1-F1
#
_entry.id   AF-A0A8C7WDE1-F1
#
_cell.length_a   1.000
_cell.length_b   1.000
_cell.length_c   1.000
_cell.angle_alpha   90.00
_cell.angle_beta   90.00
_cell.angle_gamma   90.00
#
_symmetry.space_group_name_H-M   'P 1'
#
loop_
_entity.id
_entity.type
_entity.pdbx_description
1 polymer ?
#
loop_
_entity_poly.entity_id
_entity_poly.type
_entity_poly.pdbx_seq_one_letter_code
_entity_poly.pdbx_strand_id
1 'polypeptide(L)'
;VLTGGLGYPMASLYVGDLHPDITEAMLYEKFSPAGPVLSIRVCRDMITRRSLGYAYVNFSQPTDAERALDTMNFDVVKGKPIRIMWSQRDPSLRKSGVGNVFIKNLDKTIDNKALYDTFSAFGNILSCKVVCDENGSKGYAFVHFETQDAADRAIEKMNGMLLNDRKVFVGRFKSRKEREAELGAKAKEFTNVYIKNFGDDMNDDKLKEMFDQYGRILSVKVMTDPSGKSRGFGFVSYEKHEDANKACEEMNGQEFNGKTVFVGRAQKKIERQGELKRKFEMLKQERISRYQGVNLYIKNLDDTIDDEKLRKEFTPFGSITSAKVMLEEGRSKGFGFVCFSSPEEATKAVTEMNGRIVGSKPLYVALAQRKEERKAHLTNQYMQRITGMRAMPANAIINQFQPASGYFMPAVPQGQNRTTYYAPNQLTQMRPNPRWQQQGGRGQGEAVHVQGQEPLTSSMLASAPPQEQKQMLGERLFPLIQAMHPSLAGKITGMLLEIDNSELLHMLESHESLRSKVEEAVAVLFYPSTDNGVYSNFLATYINGV
;
A
#
# COMPACT_ATOMS: atom_id res chain seq x y z
N VAL A 1 -10.19 -58.19 17.76
CA VAL A 1 -9.77 -57.02 16.95
C VAL A 1 -11.02 -56.27 16.54
N LEU A 2 -11.34 -55.16 17.23
CA LEU A 2 -12.46 -54.28 16.92
C LEU A 2 -12.02 -52.85 17.24
N THR A 3 -11.43 -52.17 16.26
CA THR A 3 -11.07 -50.75 16.33
C THR A 3 -12.01 -49.97 15.44
N GLY A 4 -13.13 -49.51 16.00
CA GLY A 4 -14.05 -48.61 15.31
C GLY A 4 -13.38 -47.26 15.11
N GLY A 5 -12.93 -46.98 13.88
CA GLY A 5 -12.45 -45.65 13.50
C GLY A 5 -13.59 -44.62 13.59
N LEU A 6 -13.24 -43.39 13.95
CA LEU A 6 -14.15 -42.25 13.94
C LEU A 6 -14.67 -42.01 12.52
N GLY A 7 -15.85 -42.54 12.20
CA GLY A 7 -16.42 -42.46 10.87
C GLY A 7 -16.67 -41.02 10.45
N TYR A 8 -15.87 -40.51 9.52
CA TYR A 8 -16.14 -39.27 8.80
C TYR A 8 -17.43 -39.46 7.98
N PRO A 9 -18.59 -38.87 8.34
CA PRO A 9 -19.88 -39.28 7.78
C PRO A 9 -20.12 -38.84 6.33
N MET A 10 -19.12 -38.21 5.70
CA MET A 10 -19.18 -37.72 4.33
C MET A 10 -17.80 -37.86 3.71
N ALA A 11 -17.73 -38.38 2.48
CA ALA A 11 -16.52 -38.50 1.67
C ALA A 11 -16.06 -37.12 1.14
N SER A 12 -15.85 -36.19 2.07
CA SER A 12 -15.66 -34.77 1.83
C SER A 12 -14.21 -34.38 2.12
N LEU A 13 -13.53 -33.85 1.10
CA LEU A 13 -12.18 -33.31 1.21
C LEU A 13 -12.22 -31.77 1.19
N TYR A 14 -11.37 -31.17 2.02
CA TYR A 14 -10.95 -29.79 1.89
C TYR A 14 -9.72 -29.75 0.98
N VAL A 15 -9.75 -28.90 -0.06
CA VAL A 15 -8.63 -28.72 -0.98
C VAL A 15 -8.20 -27.25 -0.91
N GLY A 16 -7.10 -26.99 -0.20
CA GLY A 16 -6.55 -25.66 0.03
C GLY A 16 -5.36 -25.32 -0.87
N ASP A 17 -4.86 -24.09 -0.70
CA ASP A 17 -3.71 -23.52 -1.41
C ASP A 17 -3.87 -23.43 -2.95
N LEU A 18 -5.13 -23.40 -3.40
CA LEU A 18 -5.52 -23.27 -4.79
C LEU A 18 -5.04 -21.96 -5.41
N HIS A 19 -4.61 -22.01 -6.67
CA HIS A 19 -4.41 -20.83 -7.50
C HIS A 19 -5.74 -20.04 -7.66
N PRO A 20 -5.73 -18.69 -7.60
CA PRO A 20 -6.97 -17.88 -7.62
C PRO A 20 -7.94 -18.17 -8.78
N ASP A 21 -7.37 -18.46 -9.96
CA ASP A 21 -8.15 -18.77 -11.17
C ASP A 21 -8.69 -20.21 -11.25
N ILE A 22 -8.44 -21.07 -10.27
CA ILE A 22 -8.94 -22.46 -10.32
C ILE A 22 -10.46 -22.45 -10.33
N THR A 23 -11.02 -23.22 -11.26
CA THR A 23 -12.44 -23.42 -11.42
C THR A 23 -12.84 -24.82 -10.95
N GLU A 24 -14.12 -24.96 -10.70
CA GLU A 24 -14.80 -26.20 -10.36
C GLU A 24 -14.54 -27.29 -11.42
N ALA A 25 -14.47 -26.93 -12.71
CA ALA A 25 -14.16 -27.84 -13.82
C ALA A 25 -12.73 -28.39 -13.76
N MET A 26 -11.73 -27.54 -13.51
CA MET A 26 -10.32 -27.98 -13.38
C MET A 26 -10.12 -28.94 -12.21
N LEU A 27 -10.85 -28.73 -11.11
CA LEU A 27 -10.84 -29.66 -9.98
C LEU A 27 -11.58 -30.96 -10.32
N TYR A 28 -12.65 -30.93 -11.13
CA TYR A 28 -13.35 -32.13 -11.57
C TYR A 28 -12.46 -33.01 -12.45
N GLU A 29 -11.78 -32.43 -13.44
CA GLU A 29 -10.76 -33.12 -14.25
C GLU A 29 -9.67 -33.72 -13.36
N LYS A 30 -9.20 -32.98 -12.36
CA LYS A 30 -8.15 -33.48 -11.45
C LYS A 30 -8.61 -34.65 -10.57
N PHE A 31 -9.83 -34.60 -10.04
CA PHE A 31 -10.31 -35.56 -9.03
C PHE A 31 -11.13 -36.73 -9.58
N SER A 32 -11.70 -36.62 -10.79
CA SER A 32 -12.46 -37.71 -11.42
C SER A 32 -11.69 -39.03 -11.59
N PRO A 33 -10.35 -39.08 -11.81
CA PRO A 33 -9.61 -40.34 -11.82
C PRO A 33 -9.57 -41.05 -10.46
N ALA A 34 -9.78 -40.32 -9.36
CA ALA A 34 -9.87 -40.91 -8.02
C ALA A 34 -11.26 -41.46 -7.69
N GLY A 35 -12.28 -41.27 -8.54
CA GLY A 35 -13.62 -41.87 -8.40
C GLY A 35 -14.77 -40.89 -8.66
N PRO A 36 -16.03 -41.36 -8.59
CA PRO A 36 -17.20 -40.52 -8.86
C PRO A 36 -17.33 -39.34 -7.89
N VAL A 37 -17.16 -38.12 -8.41
CA VAL A 37 -17.30 -36.87 -7.66
C VAL A 37 -18.78 -36.43 -7.66
N LEU A 38 -19.39 -36.32 -6.48
CA LEU A 38 -20.77 -35.84 -6.31
C LEU A 38 -20.89 -34.33 -6.47
N SER A 39 -19.94 -33.56 -5.94
CA SER A 39 -19.95 -32.09 -6.07
C SER A 39 -18.60 -31.46 -5.75
N ILE A 40 -18.34 -30.32 -6.39
CA ILE A 40 -17.21 -29.45 -6.13
C ILE A 40 -17.72 -28.03 -5.86
N ARG A 41 -17.15 -27.36 -4.86
CA ARG A 41 -17.45 -25.96 -4.53
C ARG A 41 -16.14 -25.20 -4.30
N VAL A 42 -15.74 -24.35 -5.23
CA VAL A 42 -14.67 -23.37 -4.96
C VAL A 42 -15.24 -22.27 -4.08
N CYS A 43 -14.61 -22.02 -2.93
CA CYS A 43 -15.06 -20.96 -2.03
C CYS A 43 -14.54 -19.62 -2.55
N ARG A 44 -15.47 -18.70 -2.81
CA ARG A 44 -15.22 -17.38 -3.40
C ARG A 44 -15.74 -16.30 -2.45
N ASP A 45 -15.05 -15.17 -2.41
CA ASP A 45 -15.49 -13.99 -1.67
C ASP A 45 -16.86 -13.51 -2.18
N MET A 46 -17.77 -13.17 -1.26
CA MET A 46 -19.17 -12.91 -1.60
C MET A 46 -19.34 -11.63 -2.44
N ILE A 47 -18.47 -10.64 -2.24
CA ILE A 47 -18.54 -9.32 -2.89
C ILE A 47 -17.73 -9.33 -4.19
N THR A 48 -16.45 -9.70 -4.11
CA THR A 48 -15.50 -9.61 -5.23
C THR A 48 -15.47 -10.85 -6.12
N ARG A 49 -16.15 -11.94 -5.75
CA ARG A 49 -16.20 -13.24 -6.46
C ARG A 49 -14.84 -13.92 -6.70
N ARG A 50 -13.75 -13.37 -6.16
CA ARG A 50 -12.40 -13.97 -6.22
C ARG A 50 -12.33 -15.20 -5.33
N SER A 51 -11.57 -16.21 -5.78
CA SER A 51 -11.32 -17.41 -4.99
C SER A 51 -10.63 -17.07 -3.66
N LEU A 52 -11.08 -17.71 -2.58
CA LEU A 52 -10.44 -17.66 -1.26
C LEU A 52 -9.25 -18.63 -1.16
N GLY A 53 -8.85 -19.26 -2.27
CA GLY A 53 -7.72 -20.20 -2.32
C GLY A 53 -8.04 -21.60 -1.80
N TYR A 54 -9.32 -21.97 -1.67
CA TYR A 54 -9.72 -23.32 -1.28
C TYR A 54 -11.09 -23.74 -1.86
N ALA A 55 -11.31 -25.04 -1.90
CA ALA A 55 -12.54 -25.68 -2.33
C ALA A 55 -12.92 -26.86 -1.41
N TYR A 56 -14.15 -27.33 -1.58
CA TYR A 56 -14.59 -28.63 -1.04
C TYR A 56 -14.94 -29.56 -2.20
N VAL A 57 -14.48 -30.80 -2.12
CA VAL A 57 -14.74 -31.88 -3.08
C VAL A 57 -15.43 -33.01 -2.33
N ASN A 58 -16.59 -33.45 -2.80
CA ASN A 58 -17.35 -34.55 -2.21
C ASN A 58 -17.39 -35.72 -3.19
N PHE A 59 -16.88 -36.88 -2.78
CA PHE A 59 -16.94 -38.13 -3.52
C PHE A 59 -18.19 -38.93 -3.18
N SER A 60 -18.51 -39.92 -4.02
CA SER A 60 -19.62 -40.86 -3.77
C SER A 60 -19.27 -41.87 -2.68
N GLN A 61 -18.01 -42.32 -2.61
CA GLN A 61 -17.53 -43.28 -1.61
C GLN A 61 -16.36 -42.71 -0.79
N PRO A 62 -16.25 -43.04 0.53
CA PRO A 62 -15.10 -42.63 1.35
C PRO A 62 -13.76 -43.14 0.81
N THR A 63 -13.73 -44.33 0.22
CA THR A 63 -12.54 -44.95 -0.40
C THR A 63 -12.01 -44.17 -1.60
N ASP A 64 -12.88 -43.49 -2.35
CA ASP A 64 -12.49 -42.62 -3.46
C ASP A 64 -11.85 -41.32 -2.94
N ALA A 65 -12.37 -40.79 -1.83
CA ALA A 65 -11.81 -39.63 -1.16
C ALA A 65 -10.46 -39.93 -0.48
N GLU A 66 -10.31 -41.12 0.11
CA GLU A 66 -9.04 -41.63 0.66
C GLU A 66 -8.00 -41.79 -0.47
N ARG A 67 -8.36 -42.45 -1.58
CA ARG A 67 -7.51 -42.55 -2.77
C ARG A 67 -7.09 -41.18 -3.31
N ALA A 68 -7.99 -40.19 -3.34
CA ALA A 68 -7.66 -38.82 -3.75
C ALA A 68 -6.70 -38.13 -2.76
N LEU A 69 -6.88 -38.34 -1.45
CA LEU A 69 -6.00 -37.82 -0.40
C LEU A 69 -4.60 -38.40 -0.49
N ASP A 70 -4.47 -39.70 -0.77
CA ASP A 70 -3.16 -40.38 -0.81
C ASP A 70 -2.41 -40.15 -2.12
N THR A 71 -3.12 -40.10 -3.26
CA THR A 71 -2.49 -40.07 -4.59
C THR A 71 -2.39 -38.68 -5.22
N MET A 72 -3.17 -37.69 -4.76
CA MET A 72 -3.25 -36.37 -5.41
C MET A 72 -2.85 -35.19 -4.49
N ASN A 73 -2.45 -35.46 -3.24
CA ASN A 73 -2.02 -34.40 -2.34
C ASN A 73 -0.67 -33.85 -2.77
N PHE A 74 -0.52 -32.52 -2.69
CA PHE A 74 0.63 -31.76 -3.18
C PHE A 74 0.80 -31.68 -4.70
N ASP A 75 -0.13 -32.24 -5.49
CA ASP A 75 -0.09 -32.13 -6.95
C ASP A 75 -0.19 -30.68 -7.44
N VAL A 76 0.61 -30.34 -8.45
CA VAL A 76 0.73 -28.98 -8.96
C VAL A 76 -0.39 -28.66 -9.96
N VAL A 77 -1.31 -27.77 -9.58
CA VAL A 77 -2.39 -27.27 -10.44
C VAL A 77 -2.21 -25.76 -10.65
N LYS A 78 -2.14 -25.32 -11.91
CA LYS A 78 -1.75 -23.94 -12.29
C LYS A 78 -0.50 -23.43 -11.56
N GLY A 79 0.54 -24.25 -11.48
CA GLY A 79 1.82 -23.87 -10.85
C GLY A 79 1.78 -23.77 -9.32
N LYS A 80 0.71 -24.21 -8.64
CA LYS A 80 0.66 -24.29 -7.17
C LYS A 80 0.33 -25.71 -6.71
N PRO A 81 1.07 -26.28 -5.73
CA PRO A 81 0.73 -27.57 -5.13
C PRO A 81 -0.57 -27.43 -4.33
N ILE A 82 -1.56 -28.28 -4.62
CA ILE A 82 -2.83 -28.33 -3.88
C ILE A 82 -2.63 -29.05 -2.54
N ARG A 83 -3.33 -28.61 -1.49
CA ARG A 83 -3.24 -29.25 -0.16
C ARG A 83 -4.56 -29.87 0.22
N ILE A 84 -4.62 -31.19 0.18
CA ILE A 84 -5.81 -31.99 0.46
C ILE A 84 -5.82 -32.38 1.95
N MET A 85 -6.99 -32.32 2.57
CA MET A 85 -7.26 -32.76 3.93
C MET A 85 -8.68 -33.35 4.02
N TRP A 86 -8.97 -34.18 5.01
CA TRP A 86 -10.36 -34.48 5.38
C TRP A 86 -11.12 -33.21 5.77
N SER A 87 -12.37 -33.06 5.33
CA SER A 87 -13.17 -31.87 5.56
C SER A 87 -13.66 -31.78 7.01
N GLN A 88 -12.90 -31.06 7.83
CA GLN A 88 -13.24 -30.83 9.23
C GLN A 88 -14.23 -29.65 9.35
N ARG A 89 -15.45 -29.93 9.81
CA ARG A 89 -16.48 -28.89 10.02
C ARG A 89 -16.25 -28.07 11.29
N ASP A 90 -15.80 -28.72 12.37
CA ASP A 90 -15.55 -28.04 13.64
C ASP A 90 -14.35 -27.06 13.54
N PRO A 91 -14.53 -25.75 13.82
CA PRO A 91 -13.43 -24.80 13.91
C PRO A 91 -12.51 -25.00 15.12
N SER A 92 -12.98 -25.69 16.19
CA SER A 92 -12.25 -25.83 17.46
C SER A 92 -10.93 -26.58 17.27
N LEU A 93 -10.98 -27.75 16.61
CA LEU A 93 -9.83 -28.62 16.37
C LEU A 93 -8.73 -27.89 15.57
N ARG A 94 -9.11 -27.16 14.50
CA ARG A 94 -8.18 -26.33 13.72
C ARG A 94 -7.61 -25.12 14.47
N LYS A 95 -8.33 -24.59 15.46
CA LYS A 95 -7.90 -23.41 16.26
C LYS A 95 -7.14 -23.78 17.53
N SER A 96 -7.23 -25.03 17.97
CA SER A 96 -6.62 -25.51 19.22
C SER A 96 -5.10 -25.38 19.28
N GLY A 97 -4.43 -25.42 18.12
CA GLY A 97 -2.97 -25.47 18.04
C GLY A 97 -2.37 -26.84 18.37
N VAL A 98 -3.17 -27.79 18.87
CA VAL A 98 -2.72 -29.13 19.27
C VAL A 98 -2.16 -29.88 18.06
N GLY A 99 -1.03 -30.55 18.23
CA GLY A 99 -0.35 -31.28 17.16
C GLY A 99 0.33 -30.40 16.10
N ASN A 100 0.29 -29.05 16.19
CA ASN A 100 0.95 -28.18 15.22
C ASN A 100 2.43 -27.96 15.55
N VAL A 101 3.27 -28.32 14.58
CA VAL A 101 4.73 -28.18 14.58
C VAL A 101 5.15 -27.14 13.54
N PHE A 102 6.11 -26.32 13.91
CA PHE A 102 6.81 -25.36 13.05
C PHE A 102 8.23 -25.84 12.80
N ILE A 103 8.64 -25.82 11.53
CA ILE A 103 9.96 -26.25 11.07
C ILE A 103 10.64 -25.06 10.39
N LYS A 104 11.88 -24.75 10.79
CA LYS A 104 12.67 -23.61 10.29
C LYS A 104 14.06 -24.07 9.87
N ASN A 105 14.69 -23.33 8.95
CA ASN A 105 15.96 -23.67 8.32
C ASN A 105 15.89 -24.99 7.53
N LEU A 106 14.70 -25.27 6.97
CA LEU A 106 14.48 -26.32 6.00
C LEU A 106 15.27 -25.99 4.73
N ASP A 107 15.87 -26.98 4.07
CA ASP A 107 16.47 -26.73 2.76
C ASP A 107 15.40 -26.35 1.73
N LYS A 108 15.80 -25.51 0.75
CA LYS A 108 14.89 -25.00 -0.27
C LYS A 108 14.46 -26.06 -1.29
N THR A 109 15.19 -27.17 -1.43
CA THR A 109 14.80 -28.28 -2.32
C THR A 109 13.70 -29.17 -1.72
N ILE A 110 13.42 -29.06 -0.42
CA ILE A 110 12.41 -29.89 0.24
C ILE A 110 11.03 -29.31 -0.04
N ASP A 111 10.21 -30.08 -0.73
CA ASP A 111 8.82 -29.76 -1.06
C ASP A 111 7.84 -30.32 -0.01
N ASN A 112 6.54 -30.17 -0.27
CA ASN A 112 5.50 -30.64 0.65
C ASN A 112 5.48 -32.18 0.75
N LYS A 113 5.82 -32.90 -0.32
CA LYS A 113 5.75 -34.36 -0.35
C LYS A 113 6.93 -34.96 0.42
N ALA A 114 8.15 -34.53 0.15
CA ALA A 114 9.34 -34.93 0.89
C ALA A 114 9.22 -34.61 2.39
N LEU A 115 8.58 -33.47 2.72
CA LEU A 115 8.24 -33.13 4.11
C LEU A 115 7.23 -34.10 4.73
N TYR A 116 6.15 -34.45 4.02
CA TYR A 116 5.16 -35.43 4.47
C TYR A 116 5.81 -36.80 4.68
N ASP A 117 6.54 -37.30 3.67
CA ASP A 117 7.24 -38.59 3.70
C ASP A 117 8.19 -38.66 4.92
N THR A 118 8.95 -37.58 5.18
CA THR A 118 9.86 -37.49 6.34
C THR A 118 9.13 -37.49 7.69
N PHE A 119 8.07 -36.70 7.85
CA PHE A 119 7.44 -36.49 9.16
C PHE A 119 6.33 -37.51 9.48
N SER A 120 5.78 -38.21 8.49
CA SER A 120 4.75 -39.24 8.67
C SER A 120 5.19 -40.38 9.61
N ALA A 121 6.50 -40.64 9.68
CA ALA A 121 7.12 -41.60 10.59
C ALA A 121 6.86 -41.32 12.10
N PHE A 122 6.48 -40.08 12.48
CA PHE A 122 6.18 -39.73 13.88
C PHE A 122 4.71 -39.90 14.25
N GLY A 123 3.82 -39.98 13.27
CA GLY A 123 2.38 -40.17 13.42
C GLY A 123 1.58 -39.60 12.25
N ASN A 124 0.27 -39.83 12.25
CA ASN A 124 -0.64 -39.36 11.20
C ASN A 124 -0.59 -37.83 11.04
N ILE A 125 -0.34 -37.37 9.81
CA ILE A 125 -0.30 -35.95 9.44
C ILE A 125 -1.64 -35.56 8.82
N LEU A 126 -2.39 -34.70 9.52
CA LEU A 126 -3.62 -34.10 9.00
C LEU A 126 -3.34 -33.08 7.88
N SER A 127 -2.20 -32.40 7.95
CA SER A 127 -1.75 -31.42 6.95
C SER A 127 -0.28 -31.10 7.13
N CYS A 128 0.47 -30.96 6.03
CA CYS A 128 1.75 -30.25 6.06
C CYS A 128 1.82 -29.21 4.94
N LYS A 129 2.71 -28.23 5.09
CA LYS A 129 2.92 -27.16 4.12
C LYS A 129 4.32 -26.54 4.25
N VAL A 130 5.12 -26.62 3.20
CA VAL A 130 6.28 -25.75 2.97
C VAL A 130 5.76 -24.40 2.47
N VAL A 131 6.29 -23.30 3.01
CA VAL A 131 5.88 -21.96 2.55
C VAL A 131 6.81 -21.48 1.44
N CYS A 132 6.24 -21.23 0.28
CA CYS A 132 6.92 -20.68 -0.88
C CYS A 132 6.48 -19.23 -1.18
N ASP A 133 7.37 -18.46 -1.83
CA ASP A 133 7.03 -17.27 -2.61
C ASP A 133 7.30 -17.52 -4.11
N GLU A 134 7.30 -16.45 -4.90
CA GLU A 134 7.58 -16.44 -6.34
C GLU A 134 9.00 -16.96 -6.67
N ASN A 135 9.93 -16.92 -5.70
CA ASN A 135 11.31 -17.41 -5.82
C ASN A 135 11.49 -18.80 -5.18
N GLY A 136 10.40 -19.52 -4.88
CA GLY A 136 10.42 -20.88 -4.32
C GLY A 136 10.34 -20.91 -2.79
N SER A 137 10.91 -21.96 -2.18
CA SER A 137 10.78 -22.20 -0.73
C SER A 137 11.45 -21.11 0.11
N LYS A 138 10.73 -20.64 1.14
CA LYS A 138 11.24 -19.72 2.19
C LYS A 138 12.09 -20.43 3.25
N GLY A 139 12.32 -21.73 3.14
CA GLY A 139 13.11 -22.51 4.11
C GLY A 139 12.41 -22.70 5.46
N TYR A 140 11.07 -22.70 5.47
CA TYR A 140 10.27 -23.05 6.64
C TYR A 140 8.94 -23.71 6.25
N ALA A 141 8.42 -24.52 7.16
CA ALA A 141 7.22 -25.31 6.96
C ALA A 141 6.40 -25.48 8.25
N PHE A 142 5.18 -25.99 8.08
CA PHE A 142 4.27 -26.37 9.15
C PHE A 142 3.83 -27.83 8.94
N VAL A 143 3.72 -28.58 10.03
CA VAL A 143 3.16 -29.94 10.05
C VAL A 143 2.13 -30.01 11.17
N HIS A 144 0.91 -30.43 10.86
CA HIS A 144 -0.17 -30.67 11.80
C HIS A 144 -0.36 -32.17 11.94
N PHE A 145 0.07 -32.70 13.07
CA PHE A 145 -0.23 -34.08 13.46
C PHE A 145 -1.63 -34.18 14.04
N GLU A 146 -2.23 -35.36 13.93
CA GLU A 146 -3.51 -35.69 14.56
C GLU A 146 -3.45 -35.66 16.10
N THR A 147 -2.30 -36.05 16.67
CA THR A 147 -2.09 -36.11 18.12
C THR A 147 -0.96 -35.19 18.57
N GLN A 148 -1.06 -34.69 19.82
CA GLN A 148 0.03 -33.91 20.41
C GLN A 148 1.30 -34.76 20.57
N ASP A 149 1.17 -36.02 20.96
CA ASP A 149 2.30 -36.90 21.21
C ASP A 149 3.13 -37.15 19.95
N ALA A 150 2.51 -37.21 18.77
CA ALA A 150 3.22 -37.29 17.50
C ALA A 150 4.02 -36.02 17.21
N ALA A 151 3.45 -34.85 17.50
CA ALA A 151 4.16 -33.57 17.40
C ALA A 151 5.33 -33.47 18.39
N ASP A 152 5.14 -33.88 19.64
CA ASP A 152 6.19 -33.85 20.66
C ASP A 152 7.34 -34.83 20.32
N ARG A 153 7.04 -36.05 19.86
CA ARG A 153 8.06 -37.00 19.34
C ARG A 153 8.81 -36.45 18.12
N ALA A 154 8.11 -35.78 17.20
CA ALA A 154 8.73 -35.16 16.04
C ALA A 154 9.66 -34.01 16.45
N ILE A 155 9.26 -33.18 17.42
CA ILE A 155 10.10 -32.11 17.98
C ILE A 155 11.33 -32.70 18.66
N GLU A 156 11.17 -33.66 19.56
CA GLU A 156 12.26 -34.29 20.31
C GLU A 156 13.32 -34.91 19.38
N LYS A 157 12.88 -35.64 18.35
CA LYS A 157 13.79 -36.38 17.47
C LYS A 157 14.36 -35.57 16.31
N MET A 158 13.62 -34.59 15.76
CA MET A 158 14.05 -33.85 14.56
C MET A 158 14.65 -32.48 14.86
N ASN A 159 14.44 -31.91 16.05
CA ASN A 159 14.98 -30.59 16.36
C ASN A 159 16.52 -30.64 16.48
N GLY A 160 17.20 -29.97 15.57
CA GLY A 160 18.65 -29.96 15.48
C GLY A 160 19.25 -31.10 14.65
N MET A 161 18.44 -31.93 13.99
CA MET A 161 18.92 -32.92 13.01
C MET A 161 19.32 -32.25 11.69
N LEU A 162 20.13 -32.94 10.89
CA LEU A 162 20.47 -32.53 9.53
C LEU A 162 19.43 -33.09 8.54
N LEU A 163 18.90 -32.21 7.68
CA LEU A 163 18.00 -32.54 6.58
C LEU A 163 18.53 -31.83 5.32
N ASN A 164 19.01 -32.61 4.34
CA ASN A 164 19.80 -32.12 3.20
C ASN A 164 20.92 -31.15 3.64
N ASP A 165 21.80 -31.63 4.53
CA ASP A 165 22.92 -30.89 5.14
C ASP A 165 22.57 -29.61 5.93
N ARG A 166 21.28 -29.28 6.08
CA ARG A 166 20.83 -28.18 6.95
C ARG A 166 20.38 -28.68 8.30
N LYS A 167 20.89 -28.05 9.36
CA LYS A 167 20.39 -28.22 10.72
C LYS A 167 19.00 -27.61 10.85
N VAL A 168 17.96 -28.44 10.80
CA VAL A 168 16.57 -27.98 10.93
C VAL A 168 16.25 -27.67 12.40
N PHE A 169 15.46 -26.62 12.63
CA PHE A 169 14.84 -26.34 13.91
C PHE A 169 13.40 -26.80 13.86
N VAL A 170 12.98 -27.61 14.84
CA VAL A 170 11.62 -28.15 14.94
C VAL A 170 11.08 -27.80 16.32
N GLY A 171 9.89 -27.21 16.37
CA GLY A 171 9.30 -26.77 17.64
C GLY A 171 7.79 -26.61 17.55
N ARG A 172 7.12 -26.40 18.68
CA ARG A 172 5.67 -26.15 18.70
C ARG A 172 5.33 -24.90 17.90
N PHE A 173 4.28 -24.96 17.11
CA PHE A 173 3.76 -23.80 16.40
C PHE A 173 3.28 -22.74 17.40
N LYS A 174 3.78 -21.51 17.23
CA LYS A 174 3.26 -20.33 17.92
C LYS A 174 2.61 -19.39 16.92
N SER A 175 1.43 -18.89 17.25
CA SER A 175 0.70 -17.97 16.39
C SER A 175 1.52 -16.71 16.12
N ARG A 176 1.20 -15.98 15.03
CA ARG A 176 1.89 -14.72 14.73
C ARG A 176 1.82 -13.75 15.92
N LYS A 177 0.66 -13.68 16.61
CA LYS A 177 0.42 -12.83 17.76
C LYS A 177 1.24 -13.24 18.98
N GLU A 178 1.34 -14.53 19.29
CA GLU A 178 2.23 -15.03 20.37
C GLU A 178 3.70 -14.73 20.06
N ARG A 179 4.14 -15.00 18.82
CA ARG A 179 5.51 -14.70 18.40
C ARG A 179 5.81 -13.20 18.48
N GLU A 180 4.88 -12.33 18.09
CA GLU A 180 5.01 -10.88 18.21
C GLU A 180 4.95 -10.40 19.67
N ALA A 181 4.33 -11.13 20.59
CA ALA A 181 4.37 -10.82 22.03
C ALA A 181 5.70 -11.25 22.67
N GLU A 182 6.17 -12.47 22.41
CA GLU A 182 7.45 -12.99 22.93
C GLU A 182 8.66 -12.26 22.32
N LEU A 183 8.65 -12.04 21.00
CA LEU A 183 9.62 -11.19 20.34
C LEU A 183 9.38 -9.72 20.65
N GLY A 184 8.18 -9.29 21.07
CA GLY A 184 7.93 -7.91 21.50
C GLY A 184 8.68 -7.53 22.77
N ALA A 185 9.03 -8.51 23.61
CA ALA A 185 9.97 -8.35 24.71
C ALA A 185 11.43 -8.43 24.20
N LYS A 186 11.82 -9.55 23.56
CA LYS A 186 13.21 -9.79 23.14
C LYS A 186 13.72 -8.93 21.98
N ALA A 187 12.84 -8.28 21.23
CA ALA A 187 13.21 -7.31 20.19
C ALA A 187 13.12 -5.87 20.71
N LYS A 188 12.76 -5.64 21.98
CA LYS A 188 13.14 -4.42 22.70
C LYS A 188 14.58 -4.51 23.22
N GLU A 189 15.05 -5.72 23.56
CA GLU A 189 16.45 -5.95 23.90
C GLU A 189 17.38 -5.48 22.76
N PHE A 190 18.28 -4.56 23.09
CA PHE A 190 19.34 -4.07 22.21
C PHE A 190 20.64 -3.98 23.00
N THR A 191 21.74 -4.39 22.38
CA THR A 191 23.10 -4.23 22.89
C THR A 191 23.86 -3.10 22.19
N ASN A 192 23.38 -2.67 21.02
CA ASN A 192 24.02 -1.65 20.20
C ASN A 192 23.37 -0.29 20.45
N VAL A 193 24.19 0.65 20.93
CA VAL A 193 23.86 2.04 21.18
C VAL A 193 24.38 2.91 20.04
N TYR A 194 23.59 3.90 19.65
CA TYR A 194 23.93 4.98 18.73
C TYR A 194 24.09 6.27 19.54
N ILE A 195 25.23 6.93 19.34
CA ILE A 195 25.63 8.16 20.04
C ILE A 195 25.81 9.23 18.97
N LYS A 196 25.22 10.41 19.15
CA LYS A 196 25.28 11.54 18.20
C LYS A 196 25.53 12.86 18.95
N ASN A 197 26.13 13.81 18.25
CA ASN A 197 26.31 15.22 18.65
C ASN A 197 27.41 15.46 19.70
N PHE A 198 28.36 14.53 19.84
CA PHE A 198 29.52 14.64 20.75
C PHE A 198 30.69 15.50 20.21
N GLY A 199 30.50 16.22 19.09
CA GLY A 199 31.54 17.01 18.44
C GLY A 199 32.45 16.22 17.48
N ASP A 200 33.42 16.91 16.89
CA ASP A 200 34.34 16.41 15.88
C ASP A 200 35.70 15.95 16.45
N ASP A 201 36.04 16.32 17.69
CA ASP A 201 37.28 15.94 18.39
C ASP A 201 37.24 14.54 19.03
N MET A 202 36.14 13.80 18.82
CA MET A 202 35.88 12.49 19.41
C MET A 202 36.31 11.36 18.46
N ASN A 203 37.10 10.42 18.99
CA ASN A 203 37.59 9.22 18.29
C ASN A 203 37.10 7.94 18.98
N ASP A 204 37.44 6.78 18.40
CA ASP A 204 37.02 5.46 18.91
C ASP A 204 37.45 5.23 20.37
N ASP A 205 38.67 5.64 20.75
CA ASP A 205 39.22 5.44 22.09
C ASP A 205 38.54 6.31 23.16
N LYS A 206 38.41 7.63 22.93
CA LYS A 206 37.69 8.52 23.86
C LYS A 206 36.22 8.12 24.02
N LEU A 207 35.57 7.72 22.93
CA LEU A 207 34.19 7.25 22.99
C LEU A 207 34.09 5.92 23.75
N LYS A 208 35.11 5.06 23.69
CA LYS A 208 35.20 3.86 24.52
C LYS A 208 35.37 4.23 26.00
N GLU A 209 36.37 5.02 26.35
CA GLU A 209 36.65 5.46 27.74
C GLU A 209 35.41 6.08 28.41
N MET A 210 34.69 6.95 27.68
CA MET A 210 33.47 7.59 28.17
C MET A 210 32.33 6.60 28.49
N PHE A 211 32.23 5.50 27.72
CA PHE A 211 31.10 4.56 27.82
C PHE A 211 31.44 3.25 28.55
N ASP A 212 32.71 2.94 28.80
CA ASP A 212 33.17 1.72 29.49
C ASP A 212 32.59 1.60 30.91
N GLN A 213 32.31 2.74 31.56
CA GLN A 213 31.69 2.81 32.89
C GLN A 213 30.25 2.24 32.96
N TYR A 214 29.55 2.09 31.84
CA TYR A 214 28.18 1.58 31.81
C TYR A 214 28.09 0.06 31.70
N GLY A 215 29.16 -0.60 31.26
CA GLY A 215 29.23 -2.05 31.15
C GLY A 215 30.21 -2.53 30.09
N ARG A 216 30.30 -3.85 29.89
CA ARG A 216 31.37 -4.45 29.07
C ARG A 216 31.14 -4.20 27.58
N ILE A 217 31.98 -3.37 26.99
CA ILE A 217 31.96 -3.05 25.56
C ILE A 217 32.64 -4.16 24.74
N LEU A 218 31.92 -4.63 23.71
CA LEU A 218 32.42 -5.54 22.67
C LEU A 218 33.06 -4.80 21.49
N SER A 219 32.51 -3.64 21.11
CA SER A 219 33.06 -2.82 20.01
C SER A 219 32.63 -1.36 20.08
N VAL A 220 33.52 -0.43 19.70
CA VAL A 220 33.20 0.99 19.47
C VAL A 220 33.54 1.36 18.04
N LYS A 221 32.74 2.24 17.42
CA LYS A 221 33.09 2.86 16.14
C LYS A 221 32.48 4.26 15.98
N VAL A 222 33.32 5.28 15.95
CA VAL A 222 33.01 6.62 15.46
C VAL A 222 32.99 6.59 13.93
N MET A 223 31.98 7.23 13.34
CA MET A 223 31.88 7.35 11.89
C MET A 223 32.60 8.60 11.42
N THR A 224 33.65 8.41 10.63
CA THR A 224 34.39 9.49 9.97
C THR A 224 33.87 9.75 8.56
N ASP A 225 34.23 10.90 8.01
CA ASP A 225 34.12 11.21 6.58
C ASP A 225 35.35 10.66 5.80
N PRO A 226 35.38 10.80 4.45
CA PRO A 226 36.53 10.36 3.64
C PRO A 226 37.85 11.10 3.93
N SER A 227 37.82 12.24 4.63
CA SER A 227 39.03 12.97 5.07
C SER A 227 39.56 12.48 6.43
N GLY A 228 38.86 11.54 7.07
CA GLY A 228 39.18 11.03 8.41
C GLY A 228 38.60 11.86 9.55
N LYS A 229 37.89 12.96 9.25
CA LYS A 229 37.26 13.80 10.27
C LYS A 229 35.98 13.14 10.81
N SER A 230 35.75 13.22 12.12
CA SER A 230 34.54 12.66 12.75
C SER A 230 33.28 13.36 12.26
N ARG A 231 32.25 12.58 11.92
CA ARG A 231 30.91 13.07 11.54
C ARG A 231 30.03 13.37 12.76
N GLY A 232 30.60 13.37 13.96
CA GLY A 232 29.90 13.66 15.21
C GLY A 232 28.88 12.60 15.62
N PHE A 233 29.06 11.34 15.17
CA PHE A 233 28.27 10.21 15.64
C PHE A 233 29.05 8.89 15.58
N GLY A 234 28.63 7.94 16.42
CA GLY A 234 29.27 6.64 16.54
C GLY A 234 28.35 5.59 17.15
N PHE A 235 28.89 4.40 17.34
CA PHE A 235 28.20 3.24 17.86
C PHE A 235 29.04 2.58 18.96
N VAL A 236 28.36 2.10 20.01
CA VAL A 236 28.94 1.25 21.06
C VAL A 236 28.11 -0.02 21.14
N SER A 237 28.76 -1.18 21.16
CA SER A 237 28.12 -2.49 21.33
C SER A 237 28.52 -3.06 22.68
N TYR A 238 27.54 -3.36 23.53
CA TYR A 238 27.74 -3.99 24.84
C TYR A 238 27.53 -5.50 24.77
N GLU A 239 28.01 -6.22 25.78
CA GLU A 239 27.72 -7.64 25.95
C GLU A 239 26.27 -7.89 26.39
N LYS A 240 25.67 -6.96 27.14
CA LYS A 240 24.32 -7.08 27.72
C LYS A 240 23.39 -5.94 27.30
N HIS A 241 22.09 -6.22 27.33
CA HIS A 241 21.06 -5.22 27.09
C HIS A 241 20.95 -4.19 28.23
N GLU A 242 21.12 -4.62 29.48
CA GLU A 242 21.02 -3.79 30.67
C GLU A 242 22.04 -2.64 30.63
N ASP A 243 23.31 -2.97 30.35
CA ASP A 243 24.41 -2.02 30.12
C ASP A 243 24.09 -0.99 29.02
N ALA A 244 23.52 -1.45 27.91
CA ALA A 244 23.14 -0.60 26.77
C ALA A 244 21.95 0.32 27.07
N ASN A 245 20.96 -0.14 27.86
CA ASN A 245 19.87 0.71 28.37
C ASN A 245 20.41 1.76 29.32
N LYS A 246 21.23 1.36 30.30
CA LYS A 246 21.82 2.26 31.30
C LYS A 246 22.60 3.41 30.63
N ALA A 247 23.42 3.08 29.64
CA ALA A 247 24.13 4.07 28.82
C ALA A 247 23.17 5.02 28.09
N CYS A 248 22.00 4.56 27.63
CA CYS A 248 21.00 5.41 26.98
C CYS A 248 20.22 6.28 27.98
N GLU A 249 19.90 5.76 29.16
CA GLU A 249 19.15 6.51 30.18
C GLU A 249 20.00 7.59 30.85
N GLU A 250 21.27 7.30 31.13
CA GLU A 250 22.15 8.23 31.85
C GLU A 250 22.81 9.28 30.93
N MET A 251 23.21 8.93 29.69
CA MET A 251 23.93 9.87 28.80
C MET A 251 23.06 10.63 27.79
N ASN A 252 21.81 10.21 27.54
CA ASN A 252 20.97 10.89 26.56
C ASN A 252 20.49 12.25 27.09
N GLY A 253 20.84 13.32 26.37
CA GLY A 253 20.50 14.70 26.72
C GLY A 253 21.58 15.43 27.53
N GLN A 254 22.68 14.77 27.91
CA GLN A 254 23.81 15.46 28.55
C GLN A 254 24.51 16.44 27.58
N GLU A 255 25.11 17.50 28.11
CA GLU A 255 25.88 18.46 27.32
C GLU A 255 27.37 18.12 27.30
N PHE A 256 27.94 18.02 26.09
CA PHE A 256 29.39 17.94 25.86
C PHE A 256 29.80 19.02 24.86
N ASN A 257 30.83 19.81 25.19
CA ASN A 257 31.38 20.86 24.32
C ASN A 257 30.30 21.82 23.74
N GLY A 258 29.32 22.20 24.56
CA GLY A 258 28.19 23.07 24.17
C GLY A 258 27.17 22.42 23.24
N LYS A 259 27.14 21.07 23.15
CA LYS A 259 26.22 20.30 22.31
C LYS A 259 25.53 19.22 23.16
N THR A 260 24.21 19.10 23.02
CA THR A 260 23.42 18.04 23.67
C THR A 260 23.61 16.70 22.97
N VAL A 261 24.24 15.73 23.65
CA VAL A 261 24.49 14.39 23.14
C VAL A 261 23.19 13.61 23.09
N PHE A 262 22.89 12.99 21.95
CA PHE A 262 21.79 12.05 21.82
C PHE A 262 22.33 10.62 21.94
N VAL A 263 21.74 9.83 22.84
CA VAL A 263 22.10 8.43 23.06
C VAL A 263 20.83 7.59 22.99
N GLY A 264 20.84 6.52 22.20
CA GLY A 264 19.69 5.65 22.06
C GLY A 264 20.01 4.37 21.32
N ARG A 265 19.05 3.46 21.22
CA ARG A 265 19.18 2.21 20.45
C ARG A 265 19.66 2.47 19.01
N ALA A 266 20.67 1.72 18.57
CA ALA A 266 21.08 1.68 17.17
C ALA A 266 20.03 0.97 16.32
N GLN A 267 19.29 1.75 15.52
CA GLN A 267 18.29 1.24 14.58
C GLN A 267 18.92 0.90 13.22
N LYS A 268 18.45 -0.16 12.56
CA LYS A 268 18.86 -0.48 11.18
C LYS A 268 18.28 0.56 10.20
N LYS A 269 18.97 0.84 9.09
CA LYS A 269 18.54 1.85 8.08
C LYS A 269 17.07 1.66 7.64
N ILE A 270 16.68 0.42 7.34
CA ILE A 270 15.32 0.04 6.91
C ILE A 270 14.28 0.23 8.02
N GLU A 271 14.62 -0.15 9.25
CA GLU A 271 13.77 0.00 10.45
C GLU A 271 13.48 1.48 10.72
N ARG A 272 14.54 2.29 10.75
CA ARG A 272 14.47 3.75 10.90
C ARG A 272 13.65 4.41 9.79
N GLN A 273 13.84 4.02 8.53
CA GLN A 273 13.03 4.53 7.41
C GLN A 273 11.55 4.17 7.57
N GLY A 274 11.23 2.94 7.99
CA GLY A 274 9.85 2.48 8.20
C GLY A 274 9.14 3.12 9.39
N GLU A 275 9.86 3.39 10.48
CA GLU A 275 9.32 4.17 11.61
C GLU A 275 9.14 5.65 11.25
N LEU A 276 10.13 6.27 10.58
CA LEU A 276 10.05 7.65 10.16
C LEU A 276 8.91 7.88 9.17
N LYS A 277 8.71 6.96 8.21
CA LYS A 277 7.54 6.96 7.31
C LYS A 277 6.22 6.89 8.08
N ARG A 278 6.10 5.98 9.07
CA ARG A 278 4.88 5.87 9.90
C ARG A 278 4.64 7.11 10.76
N LYS A 279 5.67 7.69 11.36
CA LYS A 279 5.55 8.94 12.14
C LYS A 279 5.16 10.12 11.24
N PHE A 280 5.69 10.18 10.03
CA PHE A 280 5.30 11.17 9.03
C PHE A 280 3.85 10.98 8.53
N GLU A 281 3.44 9.74 8.24
CA GLU A 281 2.06 9.40 7.86
C GLU A 281 1.08 9.74 8.98
N MET A 282 1.44 9.48 10.24
CA MET A 282 0.66 9.88 11.42
C MET A 282 0.56 11.41 11.54
N LEU A 283 1.64 12.16 11.36
CA LEU A 283 1.62 13.65 11.36
C LEU A 283 0.84 14.23 10.15
N LYS A 284 0.91 13.57 8.98
CA LYS A 284 0.09 13.92 7.80
C LYS A 284 -1.39 13.69 8.14
N GLN A 285 -1.73 12.58 8.78
CA GLN A 285 -3.08 12.24 9.21
C GLN A 285 -3.61 13.16 10.32
N GLU A 286 -2.79 13.52 11.30
CA GLU A 286 -3.14 14.48 12.34
C GLU A 286 -3.44 15.86 11.72
N ARG A 287 -2.60 16.31 10.77
CA ARG A 287 -2.85 17.55 10.01
C ARG A 287 -4.07 17.45 9.09
N ILE A 288 -4.42 16.26 8.57
CA ILE A 288 -5.68 16.04 7.85
C ILE A 288 -6.85 16.23 8.82
N SER A 289 -6.84 15.50 9.93
CA SER A 289 -7.91 15.48 10.93
C SER A 289 -8.14 16.85 11.57
N ARG A 290 -7.08 17.59 11.90
CA ARG A 290 -7.15 18.94 12.52
C ARG A 290 -7.92 19.96 11.67
N TYR A 291 -7.89 19.83 10.35
CA TYR A 291 -8.59 20.75 9.43
C TYR A 291 -9.86 20.15 8.80
N GLN A 292 -10.22 18.92 9.18
CA GLN A 292 -11.40 18.22 8.66
C GLN A 292 -12.67 18.84 9.26
N GLY A 293 -13.58 19.31 8.41
CA GLY A 293 -14.85 19.91 8.83
C GLY A 293 -14.76 21.36 9.33
N VAL A 294 -13.58 21.83 9.76
CA VAL A 294 -13.38 23.21 10.30
C VAL A 294 -12.89 24.24 9.26
N ASN A 295 -12.26 23.78 8.17
CA ASN A 295 -11.70 24.66 7.15
C ASN A 295 -12.67 24.84 5.97
N LEU A 296 -12.98 26.08 5.64
CA LEU A 296 -13.86 26.48 4.55
C LEU A 296 -13.07 26.98 3.34
N TYR A 297 -13.58 26.70 2.16
CA TYR A 297 -13.16 27.27 0.89
C TYR A 297 -14.19 28.31 0.45
N ILE A 298 -13.74 29.56 0.28
CA ILE A 298 -14.55 30.69 -0.13
C ILE A 298 -14.11 31.08 -1.54
N LYS A 299 -15.02 31.09 -2.51
CA LYS A 299 -14.79 31.49 -3.90
C LYS A 299 -15.71 32.65 -4.27
N ASN A 300 -15.40 33.29 -5.41
CA ASN A 300 -16.04 34.51 -5.90
C ASN A 300 -15.81 35.71 -4.99
N LEU A 301 -14.65 35.75 -4.32
CA LEU A 301 -14.21 36.95 -3.63
C LEU A 301 -14.12 38.12 -4.63
N ASP A 302 -14.58 39.28 -4.20
CA ASP A 302 -14.31 40.53 -4.87
C ASP A 302 -12.81 40.85 -4.80
N ASP A 303 -12.25 41.48 -5.84
CA ASP A 303 -10.83 41.79 -5.92
C ASP A 303 -10.40 42.76 -4.79
N THR A 304 -11.35 43.46 -4.17
CA THR A 304 -11.16 44.35 -3.01
C THR A 304 -11.18 43.66 -1.64
N ILE A 305 -11.43 42.34 -1.57
CA ILE A 305 -11.45 41.58 -0.31
C ILE A 305 -10.04 41.03 -0.02
N ASP A 306 -9.51 41.46 1.13
CA ASP A 306 -8.25 41.05 1.73
C ASP A 306 -8.48 40.10 2.92
N ASP A 307 -7.40 39.61 3.54
CA ASP A 307 -7.43 38.69 4.68
C ASP A 307 -8.20 39.27 5.89
N GLU A 308 -8.12 40.58 6.12
CA GLU A 308 -8.78 41.25 7.24
C GLU A 308 -10.29 41.40 7.03
N LYS A 309 -10.72 41.82 5.83
CA LYS A 309 -12.14 41.85 5.46
C LYS A 309 -12.73 40.46 5.45
N LEU A 310 -12.03 39.47 4.88
CA LEU A 310 -12.49 38.07 4.89
C LEU A 310 -12.67 37.55 6.32
N ARG A 311 -11.71 37.84 7.22
CA ARG A 311 -11.85 37.53 8.66
C ARG A 311 -13.05 38.24 9.28
N LYS A 312 -13.21 39.54 9.02
CA LYS A 312 -14.28 40.37 9.60
C LYS A 312 -15.68 39.89 9.20
N GLU A 313 -15.88 39.56 7.93
CA GLU A 313 -17.16 39.05 7.42
C GLU A 313 -17.53 37.68 8.01
N PHE A 314 -16.54 36.85 8.36
CA PHE A 314 -16.78 35.50 8.89
C PHE A 314 -16.75 35.41 10.43
N THR A 315 -16.24 36.42 11.13
CA THR A 315 -16.18 36.47 12.60
C THR A 315 -17.54 36.27 13.31
N PRO A 316 -18.69 36.74 12.78
CA PRO A 316 -20.00 36.52 13.41
C PRO A 316 -20.45 35.04 13.53
N PHE A 317 -19.78 34.12 12.83
CA PHE A 317 -20.16 32.70 12.80
C PHE A 317 -19.35 31.82 13.74
N GLY A 318 -18.24 32.32 14.30
CA GLY A 318 -17.38 31.58 15.22
C GLY A 318 -15.95 32.11 15.34
N SER A 319 -15.14 31.44 16.16
CA SER A 319 -13.74 31.79 16.39
C SER A 319 -12.85 31.38 15.21
N ILE A 320 -12.35 32.37 14.46
CA ILE A 320 -11.49 32.12 13.29
C ILE A 320 -10.04 31.91 13.72
N THR A 321 -9.54 30.68 13.56
CA THR A 321 -8.13 30.34 13.76
C THR A 321 -7.26 30.87 12.63
N SER A 322 -7.74 30.86 11.38
CA SER A 322 -7.02 31.38 10.21
C SER A 322 -7.99 31.88 9.14
N ALA A 323 -7.67 33.01 8.50
CA ALA A 323 -8.34 33.49 7.31
C ALA A 323 -7.26 33.96 6.33
N LYS A 324 -7.35 33.54 5.06
CA LYS A 324 -6.35 33.89 4.03
C LYS A 324 -6.94 33.86 2.62
N VAL A 325 -6.78 34.96 1.90
CA VAL A 325 -7.06 35.10 0.47
C VAL A 325 -5.85 34.58 -0.32
N MET A 326 -6.11 33.85 -1.40
CA MET A 326 -5.03 33.38 -2.27
C MET A 326 -4.72 34.44 -3.31
N LEU A 327 -3.47 34.91 -3.32
CA LEU A 327 -2.95 35.91 -4.26
C LEU A 327 -2.08 35.24 -5.35
N GLU A 328 -1.99 35.89 -6.50
CA GLU A 328 -1.15 35.58 -7.65
C GLU A 328 -0.57 36.89 -8.16
N GLU A 329 0.75 37.03 -8.15
CA GLU A 329 1.47 38.28 -8.50
C GLU A 329 0.93 39.54 -7.77
N GLY A 330 0.46 39.36 -6.52
CA GLY A 330 -0.13 40.43 -5.71
C GLY A 330 -1.62 40.69 -5.95
N ARG A 331 -2.25 40.05 -6.95
CA ARG A 331 -3.69 40.14 -7.24
C ARG A 331 -4.47 38.97 -6.62
N SER A 332 -5.67 39.22 -6.12
CA SER A 332 -6.55 38.14 -5.62
C SER A 332 -6.95 37.16 -6.74
N LYS A 333 -6.79 35.86 -6.48
CA LYS A 333 -7.29 34.77 -7.36
C LYS A 333 -8.82 34.59 -7.25
N GLY A 334 -9.52 35.46 -6.52
CA GLY A 334 -10.96 35.40 -6.30
C GLY A 334 -11.41 34.27 -5.37
N PHE A 335 -10.49 33.70 -4.58
CA PHE A 335 -10.80 32.69 -3.56
C PHE A 335 -9.84 32.75 -2.36
N GLY A 336 -10.29 32.18 -1.24
CA GLY A 336 -9.56 32.12 0.02
C GLY A 336 -10.07 31.00 0.92
N PHE A 337 -9.51 30.93 2.11
CA PHE A 337 -9.84 29.94 3.13
C PHE A 337 -10.14 30.62 4.46
N VAL A 338 -11.10 30.08 5.21
CA VAL A 338 -11.39 30.46 6.60
C VAL A 338 -11.50 29.19 7.43
N CYS A 339 -10.64 29.05 8.43
CA CYS A 339 -10.65 27.96 9.38
C CYS A 339 -11.25 28.43 10.70
N PHE A 340 -12.32 27.77 11.13
CA PHE A 340 -12.94 27.97 12.43
C PHE A 340 -12.25 27.16 13.52
N SER A 341 -12.74 27.28 14.76
CA SER A 341 -12.28 26.49 15.90
C SER A 341 -13.06 25.19 16.04
N SER A 342 -14.34 25.16 15.62
CA SER A 342 -15.21 23.99 15.65
C SER A 342 -15.91 23.70 14.30
N PRO A 343 -16.29 22.44 14.01
CA PRO A 343 -17.02 22.09 12.78
C PRO A 343 -18.44 22.66 12.74
N GLU A 344 -19.05 22.91 13.90
CA GLU A 344 -20.38 23.49 14.04
C GLU A 344 -20.39 24.97 13.59
N GLU A 345 -19.38 25.75 14.03
CA GLU A 345 -19.14 27.12 13.57
C GLU A 345 -18.95 27.18 12.05
N ALA A 346 -18.11 26.28 11.52
CA ALA A 346 -17.84 26.18 10.09
C ALA A 346 -19.10 25.82 9.28
N THR A 347 -19.91 24.89 9.78
CA THR A 347 -21.18 24.49 9.14
C THR A 347 -22.18 25.64 9.12
N LYS A 348 -22.32 26.38 10.23
CA LYS A 348 -23.15 27.58 10.31
C LYS A 348 -22.73 28.63 9.27
N ALA A 349 -21.43 28.90 9.17
CA ALA A 349 -20.88 29.84 8.20
C ALA A 349 -21.14 29.40 6.74
N VAL A 350 -21.06 28.10 6.43
CA VAL A 350 -21.45 27.57 5.10
C VAL A 350 -22.93 27.85 4.81
N THR A 351 -23.82 27.61 5.76
CA THR A 351 -25.27 27.81 5.57
C THR A 351 -25.64 29.29 5.37
N GLU A 352 -25.03 30.22 6.12
CA GLU A 352 -25.41 31.63 6.10
C GLU A 352 -24.63 32.49 5.07
N MET A 353 -23.39 32.11 4.71
CA MET A 353 -22.56 32.91 3.79
C MET A 353 -22.55 32.38 2.34
N ASN A 354 -22.95 31.14 2.09
CA ASN A 354 -23.01 30.61 0.73
C ASN A 354 -24.14 31.29 -0.07
N GLY A 355 -23.79 31.91 -1.19
CA GLY A 355 -24.66 32.74 -2.02
C GLY A 355 -24.74 34.21 -1.60
N ARG A 356 -24.08 34.63 -0.51
CA ARG A 356 -24.25 35.98 0.05
C ARG A 356 -23.55 37.08 -0.76
N ILE A 357 -24.30 38.18 -0.93
CA ILE A 357 -23.91 39.57 -1.24
C ILE A 357 -22.65 40.09 -0.51
N VAL A 358 -21.41 39.92 -0.98
CA VAL A 358 -20.23 40.58 -0.36
C VAL A 358 -19.40 41.31 -1.43
N GLY A 359 -19.24 42.62 -1.27
CA GLY A 359 -18.71 43.48 -2.34
C GLY A 359 -19.67 43.50 -3.54
N SER A 360 -19.17 43.19 -4.74
CA SER A 360 -19.99 43.10 -5.95
C SER A 360 -20.43 41.67 -6.34
N LYS A 361 -19.96 40.63 -5.63
CA LYS A 361 -20.08 39.23 -6.07
C LYS A 361 -20.75 38.33 -5.02
N PRO A 362 -21.65 37.40 -5.40
CA PRO A 362 -22.16 36.40 -4.48
C PRO A 362 -21.07 35.38 -4.14
N LEU A 363 -20.77 35.23 -2.85
CA LEU A 363 -19.80 34.26 -2.36
C LEU A 363 -20.26 32.83 -2.62
N TYR A 364 -19.31 31.93 -2.87
CA TYR A 364 -19.51 30.49 -2.80
C TYR A 364 -18.71 29.95 -1.62
N VAL A 365 -19.39 29.32 -0.65
CA VAL A 365 -18.77 28.83 0.58
C VAL A 365 -19.06 27.34 0.73
N ALA A 366 -18.01 26.54 0.91
CA ALA A 366 -18.09 25.09 1.09
C ALA A 366 -16.97 24.57 1.99
N LEU A 367 -17.09 23.35 2.50
CA LEU A 367 -15.98 22.67 3.19
C LEU A 367 -14.77 22.52 2.25
N ALA A 368 -13.58 22.85 2.73
CA ALA A 368 -12.36 22.82 1.93
C ALA A 368 -11.92 21.38 1.63
N GLN A 369 -12.02 20.97 0.36
CA GLN A 369 -11.50 19.69 -0.14
C GLN A 369 -10.03 19.83 -0.56
N ARG A 370 -9.22 18.78 -0.34
CA ARG A 370 -7.83 18.78 -0.80
C ARG A 370 -7.73 18.66 -2.33
N LYS A 371 -6.67 19.22 -2.91
CA LYS A 371 -6.39 19.16 -4.36
C LYS A 371 -6.36 17.71 -4.88
N GLU A 372 -5.76 16.80 -4.11
CA GLU A 372 -5.70 15.35 -4.36
C GLU A 372 -7.10 14.72 -4.40
N GLU A 373 -7.87 14.86 -3.32
CA GLU A 373 -9.24 14.31 -3.18
C GLU A 373 -10.17 14.86 -4.27
N ARG A 374 -10.11 16.16 -4.54
CA ARG A 374 -10.89 16.82 -5.59
C ARG A 374 -10.52 16.29 -6.98
N LYS A 375 -9.23 16.08 -7.26
CA LYS A 375 -8.77 15.48 -8.54
C LYS A 375 -9.26 14.04 -8.67
N ALA A 376 -9.18 13.24 -7.61
CA ALA A 376 -9.69 11.86 -7.60
C ALA A 376 -11.22 11.81 -7.80
N HIS A 377 -11.97 12.68 -7.14
CA HIS A 377 -13.43 12.77 -7.29
C HIS A 377 -13.83 13.16 -8.72
N LEU A 378 -13.20 14.18 -9.30
CA LEU A 378 -13.41 14.59 -10.70
C LEU A 378 -13.05 13.48 -11.70
N THR A 379 -11.95 12.76 -11.46
CA THR A 379 -11.51 11.64 -12.31
C THR A 379 -12.49 10.47 -12.25
N ASN A 380 -13.01 10.13 -11.06
CA ASN A 380 -14.04 9.10 -10.91
C ASN A 380 -15.36 9.50 -11.56
N GLN A 381 -15.78 10.77 -11.42
CA GLN A 381 -16.99 11.28 -12.08
C GLN A 381 -16.87 11.24 -13.61
N TYR A 382 -15.68 11.54 -14.15
CA TYR A 382 -15.38 11.42 -15.58
C TYR A 382 -15.42 9.95 -16.05
N MET A 383 -14.78 9.02 -15.32
CA MET A 383 -14.84 7.59 -15.64
C MET A 383 -16.26 7.02 -15.58
N GLN A 384 -17.08 7.40 -14.60
CA GLN A 384 -18.48 6.97 -14.51
C GLN A 384 -19.29 7.45 -15.72
N ARG A 385 -19.07 8.67 -16.20
CA ARG A 385 -19.73 9.21 -17.41
C ARG A 385 -19.34 8.43 -18.67
N ILE A 386 -18.09 8.00 -18.80
CA ILE A 386 -17.64 7.14 -19.92
C ILE A 386 -18.28 5.75 -19.84
N THR A 387 -18.27 5.12 -18.66
CA THR A 387 -18.90 3.79 -18.47
C THR A 387 -20.40 3.82 -18.76
N GLY A 388 -21.10 4.90 -18.40
CA GLY A 388 -22.51 5.11 -18.73
C GLY A 388 -22.80 5.17 -20.24
N MET A 389 -21.91 5.75 -21.05
CA MET A 389 -22.08 5.74 -22.51
C MET A 389 -21.78 4.38 -23.15
N ARG A 390 -20.99 3.52 -22.49
CA ARG A 390 -20.64 2.18 -22.99
C ARG A 390 -21.71 1.12 -22.67
N ALA A 391 -22.77 1.49 -21.95
CA ALA A 391 -23.83 0.61 -21.48
C ALA A 391 -25.09 0.59 -22.39
N MET A 392 -25.01 1.14 -23.61
CA MET A 392 -26.04 0.91 -24.63
C MET A 392 -25.83 -0.47 -25.28
N PRO A 393 -26.84 -1.36 -25.30
CA PRO A 393 -26.66 -2.71 -25.82
C PRO A 393 -26.47 -2.72 -27.34
N ALA A 394 -25.42 -3.40 -27.80
CA ALA A 394 -24.97 -3.45 -29.20
C ALA A 394 -25.87 -4.29 -30.15
N ASN A 395 -27.14 -4.50 -29.81
CA ASN A 395 -28.05 -5.47 -30.46
C ASN A 395 -29.14 -4.83 -31.36
N ALA A 396 -28.95 -3.58 -31.79
CA ALA A 396 -29.93 -2.84 -32.61
C ALA A 396 -29.47 -2.52 -34.04
N ILE A 397 -28.26 -2.93 -34.45
CA ILE A 397 -27.70 -2.65 -35.78
C ILE A 397 -26.95 -3.87 -36.33
N ILE A 398 -27.69 -4.90 -36.76
CA ILE A 398 -27.36 -5.91 -37.78
C ILE A 398 -28.63 -6.74 -38.02
N ASN A 399 -29.36 -6.46 -39.11
CA ASN A 399 -30.24 -7.37 -39.89
C ASN A 399 -31.17 -6.57 -40.83
N GLN A 400 -30.58 -5.88 -41.80
CA GLN A 400 -31.30 -5.38 -42.99
C GLN A 400 -30.39 -5.51 -44.21
N PHE A 401 -30.31 -6.71 -44.80
CA PHE A 401 -29.92 -6.92 -46.21
C PHE A 401 -30.09 -8.41 -46.61
N GLN A 402 -31.30 -8.82 -47.01
CA GLN A 402 -31.52 -9.87 -48.02
C GLN A 402 -32.85 -9.62 -48.75
N PRO A 403 -32.97 -9.97 -50.05
CA PRO A 403 -34.11 -9.60 -50.90
C PRO A 403 -35.27 -10.60 -50.82
N ALA A 404 -36.44 -10.18 -51.33
CA ALA A 404 -37.72 -10.84 -51.16
C ALA A 404 -37.97 -12.06 -52.07
N SER A 405 -38.78 -13.00 -51.56
CA SER A 405 -39.85 -13.72 -52.30
C SER A 405 -40.67 -14.59 -51.34
N GLY A 406 -42.00 -14.58 -51.46
CA GLY A 406 -42.90 -15.50 -50.73
C GLY A 406 -44.13 -14.83 -50.11
N TYR A 407 -45.31 -15.10 -50.68
CA TYR A 407 -46.60 -14.68 -50.15
C TYR A 407 -46.97 -15.47 -48.89
N PHE A 408 -47.62 -14.83 -47.89
CA PHE A 408 -48.93 -15.24 -47.33
C PHE A 408 -49.46 -14.26 -46.27
N MET A 409 -50.77 -14.02 -46.29
CA MET A 409 -51.64 -13.49 -45.20
C MET A 409 -52.90 -14.40 -45.17
N PRO A 410 -53.80 -14.40 -44.16
CA PRO A 410 -54.20 -13.32 -43.24
C PRO A 410 -53.87 -13.71 -41.75
N ALA A 411 -54.51 -13.26 -40.65
CA ALA A 411 -55.74 -12.48 -40.41
C ALA A 411 -55.72 -11.73 -39.05
N VAL A 412 -56.84 -11.09 -38.71
CA VAL A 412 -57.15 -10.48 -37.38
C VAL A 412 -58.61 -10.84 -37.03
N PRO A 413 -58.95 -11.05 -35.75
CA PRO A 413 -59.84 -10.11 -35.03
C PRO A 413 -59.39 -9.89 -33.57
N GLN A 414 -59.33 -8.69 -32.97
CA GLN A 414 -60.28 -7.57 -32.79
C GLN A 414 -61.07 -7.64 -31.46
N GLY A 415 -60.89 -6.61 -30.61
CA GLY A 415 -61.70 -6.29 -29.41
C GLY A 415 -60.85 -6.08 -28.13
N GLN A 416 -61.11 -5.08 -27.27
CA GLN A 416 -62.04 -3.95 -27.33
C GLN A 416 -61.74 -2.92 -26.20
N ASN A 417 -61.84 -1.60 -26.46
CA ASN A 417 -62.01 -0.48 -25.47
C ASN A 417 -60.90 -0.22 -24.41
N ARG A 418 -60.61 1.01 -23.93
CA ARG A 418 -61.14 2.37 -24.18
C ARG A 418 -60.07 3.46 -23.83
N THR A 419 -59.85 4.40 -24.76
CA THR A 419 -59.81 5.90 -24.63
C THR A 419 -59.44 6.55 -23.28
N THR A 420 -58.58 7.61 -23.20
CA THR A 420 -58.88 9.00 -23.65
C THR A 420 -57.63 9.94 -23.67
N TYR A 421 -57.40 10.63 -24.82
CA TYR A 421 -56.82 11.97 -25.14
C TYR A 421 -56.01 12.80 -24.10
N TYR A 422 -55.02 13.67 -24.43
CA TYR A 422 -54.84 14.57 -25.61
C TYR A 422 -53.37 14.81 -26.06
N ALA A 423 -53.20 15.33 -27.28
CA ALA A 423 -52.01 15.96 -27.90
C ALA A 423 -52.47 17.32 -28.56
N PRO A 424 -51.76 18.10 -29.44
CA PRO A 424 -50.47 17.84 -30.14
C PRO A 424 -49.52 19.06 -30.41
N ASN A 425 -48.40 18.75 -31.08
CA ASN A 425 -47.60 19.56 -32.04
C ASN A 425 -47.09 20.99 -31.74
N GLN A 426 -45.78 21.16 -31.93
CA GLN A 426 -45.29 21.89 -33.12
C GLN A 426 -43.88 21.42 -33.55
N LEU A 427 -43.62 21.47 -34.85
CA LEU A 427 -42.43 20.90 -35.50
C LEU A 427 -41.87 21.96 -36.46
N THR A 428 -40.60 22.33 -36.33
CA THR A 428 -39.90 23.17 -37.31
C THR A 428 -38.62 22.49 -37.78
N GLN A 429 -38.47 22.41 -39.10
CA GLN A 429 -37.27 21.93 -39.78
C GLN A 429 -36.18 23.00 -39.73
N MET A 430 -34.90 22.60 -39.78
CA MET A 430 -33.90 23.21 -40.69
C MET A 430 -32.57 22.42 -40.68
N ARG A 431 -32.29 21.80 -41.84
CA ARG A 431 -31.00 21.57 -42.54
C ARG A 431 -29.71 21.20 -41.77
N PRO A 432 -28.95 20.16 -42.22
CA PRO A 432 -27.56 19.98 -41.85
C PRO A 432 -26.65 20.98 -42.59
N ASN A 433 -25.65 21.52 -41.90
CA ASN A 433 -24.56 22.35 -42.45
C ASN A 433 -23.20 21.67 -42.18
N PRO A 434 -22.07 22.08 -42.79
CA PRO A 434 -21.26 21.10 -43.49
C PRO A 434 -19.93 20.77 -42.80
N ARG A 435 -19.34 19.67 -43.26
CA ARG A 435 -17.96 19.26 -42.97
C ARG A 435 -16.97 20.32 -43.47
N TRP A 436 -16.31 21.03 -42.56
CA TRP A 436 -15.09 21.79 -42.83
C TRP A 436 -13.90 21.28 -42.01
N GLN A 437 -12.72 21.60 -42.52
CA GLN A 437 -11.47 20.90 -42.25
C GLN A 437 -10.94 21.09 -40.82
N GLN A 438 -10.24 20.04 -40.40
CA GLN A 438 -9.19 20.09 -39.40
C GLN A 438 -8.19 21.20 -39.75
N GLN A 439 -8.23 22.31 -39.01
CA GLN A 439 -7.14 23.30 -38.96
C GLN A 439 -6.72 23.48 -37.51
N GLY A 440 -5.41 23.57 -37.28
CA GLY A 440 -4.82 23.46 -35.96
C GLY A 440 -5.08 24.68 -35.06
N GLY A 441 -5.28 24.40 -33.77
CA GLY A 441 -5.39 25.40 -32.71
C GLY A 441 -4.93 24.82 -31.38
N ARG A 442 -3.62 24.53 -31.26
CA ARG A 442 -3.04 24.17 -29.96
C ARG A 442 -3.06 25.39 -29.05
N GLY A 443 -3.90 25.36 -28.01
CA GLY A 443 -3.64 26.15 -26.81
C GLY A 443 -2.44 25.55 -26.08
N GLN A 444 -1.24 26.00 -26.43
CA GLN A 444 -0.01 25.52 -25.82
C GLN A 444 0.13 26.16 -24.43
N GLY A 445 0.04 25.33 -23.38
CA GLY A 445 1.02 25.47 -22.30
C GLY A 445 2.34 24.93 -22.83
N GLU A 446 3.43 25.67 -22.64
CA GLU A 446 4.75 25.24 -23.11
C GLU A 446 5.21 24.01 -22.31
N ALA A 447 5.08 22.82 -22.93
CA ALA A 447 5.66 21.60 -22.40
C ALA A 447 7.19 21.71 -22.44
N VAL A 448 7.86 21.36 -21.34
CA VAL A 448 9.31 21.56 -21.20
C VAL A 448 10.07 20.62 -22.13
N HIS A 449 10.57 21.15 -23.24
CA HIS A 449 11.23 20.35 -24.28
C HIS A 449 12.73 20.24 -24.00
N VAL A 450 13.17 19.04 -23.58
CA VAL A 450 14.60 18.70 -23.55
C VAL A 450 15.03 18.44 -25.00
N GLN A 451 16.01 19.20 -25.51
CA GLN A 451 16.49 19.06 -26.88
C GLN A 451 16.93 17.61 -27.18
N GLY A 452 16.28 16.98 -28.16
CA GLY A 452 16.69 15.69 -28.72
C GLY A 452 16.01 14.43 -28.18
N GLN A 453 14.95 14.51 -27.36
CA GLN A 453 14.22 13.31 -26.90
C GLN A 453 12.69 13.46 -26.98
N GLU A 454 12.00 12.39 -27.38
CA GLU A 454 10.52 12.33 -27.38
C GLU A 454 9.93 12.53 -25.96
N PRO A 455 8.77 13.18 -25.82
CA PRO A 455 8.13 13.41 -24.52
C PRO A 455 7.81 12.08 -23.82
N LEU A 456 8.19 11.97 -22.55
CA LEU A 456 8.00 10.76 -21.75
C LEU A 456 6.51 10.59 -21.42
N THR A 457 5.81 9.74 -22.17
CA THR A 457 4.36 9.54 -21.98
C THR A 457 4.05 8.62 -20.80
N SER A 458 2.88 8.81 -20.20
CA SER A 458 2.38 7.98 -19.10
C SER A 458 2.24 6.49 -19.47
N SER A 459 1.99 6.18 -20.75
CA SER A 459 1.97 4.80 -21.27
C SER A 459 3.35 4.16 -21.31
N MET A 460 4.39 4.88 -21.76
CA MET A 460 5.76 4.36 -21.79
C MET A 460 6.29 4.09 -20.37
N LEU A 461 5.97 4.97 -19.42
CA LEU A 461 6.37 4.79 -18.03
C LEU A 461 5.62 3.61 -17.37
N ALA A 462 4.33 3.42 -17.68
CA ALA A 462 3.54 2.31 -17.15
C ALA A 462 3.99 0.92 -17.65
N SER A 463 4.64 0.84 -18.81
CA SER A 463 5.23 -0.40 -19.35
C SER A 463 6.59 -0.79 -18.75
N ALA A 464 7.30 0.13 -18.09
CA ALA A 464 8.63 -0.12 -17.54
C ALA A 464 8.59 -0.71 -16.11
N PRO A 465 9.56 -1.54 -15.70
CA PRO A 465 9.73 -1.97 -14.30
C PRO A 465 9.86 -0.78 -13.34
N PRO A 466 9.35 -0.85 -12.09
CA PRO A 466 9.33 0.30 -11.16
C PRO A 466 10.69 0.97 -10.90
N GLN A 467 11.77 0.19 -11.00
CA GLN A 467 13.14 0.65 -10.80
C GLN A 467 13.65 1.47 -12.00
N GLU A 468 13.31 1.05 -13.23
CA GLU A 468 13.58 1.79 -14.46
C GLU A 468 12.72 3.05 -14.56
N GLN A 469 11.46 3.03 -14.08
CA GLN A 469 10.60 4.21 -14.08
C GLN A 469 11.24 5.42 -13.38
N LYS A 470 11.92 5.19 -12.24
CA LYS A 470 12.63 6.25 -11.51
C LYS A 470 13.89 6.72 -12.25
N GLN A 471 14.60 5.82 -12.92
CA GLN A 471 15.75 6.18 -13.75
C GLN A 471 15.33 7.06 -14.95
N MET A 472 14.30 6.64 -15.70
CA MET A 472 13.78 7.39 -16.85
C MET A 472 13.30 8.81 -16.46
N LEU A 473 12.63 8.94 -15.32
CA LEU A 473 12.26 10.25 -14.78
C LEU A 473 13.48 11.08 -14.36
N GLY A 474 14.51 10.43 -13.80
CA GLY A 474 15.75 11.08 -13.34
C GLY A 474 16.55 11.69 -14.49
N GLU A 475 16.70 10.93 -15.57
CA GLU A 475 17.39 11.37 -16.80
C GLU A 475 16.70 12.57 -17.46
N ARG A 476 15.37 12.72 -17.29
CA ARG A 476 14.61 13.89 -17.79
C ARG A 476 14.63 15.08 -16.85
N LEU A 477 14.59 14.85 -15.54
CA LEU A 477 14.57 15.90 -14.53
C LEU A 477 15.97 16.52 -14.32
N PHE A 478 17.03 15.72 -14.35
CA PHE A 478 18.38 16.18 -14.04
C PHE A 478 18.87 17.35 -14.90
N PRO A 479 18.77 17.35 -16.25
CA PRO A 479 19.25 18.46 -17.07
C PRO A 479 18.49 19.76 -16.80
N LEU A 480 17.17 19.67 -16.58
CA LEU A 480 16.31 20.82 -16.28
C LEU A 480 16.68 21.45 -14.94
N ILE A 481 16.90 20.61 -13.92
CA ILE A 481 17.32 21.05 -12.59
C ILE A 481 18.76 21.59 -12.62
N GLN A 482 19.65 21.00 -13.43
CA GLN A 482 21.02 21.45 -13.61
C GLN A 482 21.11 22.83 -14.26
N ALA A 483 20.21 23.15 -15.19
CA ALA A 483 20.09 24.50 -15.76
C ALA A 483 19.68 25.56 -14.71
N MET A 484 18.96 25.15 -13.65
CA MET A 484 18.52 26.04 -12.57
C MET A 484 19.54 26.15 -11.43
N HIS A 485 20.08 25.02 -10.97
CA HIS A 485 21.00 24.93 -9.84
C HIS A 485 22.16 23.94 -10.12
N PRO A 486 23.19 24.35 -10.90
CA PRO A 486 24.24 23.44 -11.36
C PRO A 486 24.98 22.67 -10.25
N SER A 487 25.24 23.32 -9.12
CA SER A 487 25.98 22.74 -7.98
C SER A 487 25.17 21.78 -7.10
N LEU A 488 23.84 21.81 -7.21
CA LEU A 488 22.93 21.02 -6.37
C LEU A 488 22.06 20.04 -7.15
N ALA A 489 22.20 20.02 -8.49
CA ALA A 489 21.36 19.26 -9.41
C ALA A 489 21.12 17.81 -8.95
N GLY A 490 22.18 17.03 -8.73
CA GLY A 490 22.06 15.63 -8.32
C GLY A 490 21.34 15.42 -6.99
N LYS A 491 21.49 16.33 -6.02
CA LYS A 491 20.77 16.28 -4.74
C LYS A 491 19.29 16.58 -4.96
N ILE A 492 18.97 17.65 -5.69
CA ILE A 492 17.59 18.06 -5.97
C ILE A 492 16.86 17.02 -6.84
N THR A 493 17.49 16.45 -7.86
CA THR A 493 16.91 15.36 -8.65
C THR A 493 16.62 14.14 -7.78
N GLY A 494 17.57 13.72 -6.94
CA GLY A 494 17.35 12.63 -5.99
C GLY A 494 16.18 12.89 -5.02
N MET A 495 16.02 14.14 -4.57
CA MET A 495 14.89 14.55 -3.72
C MET A 495 13.55 14.49 -4.46
N LEU A 496 13.49 14.96 -5.71
CA LEU A 496 12.26 14.93 -6.50
C LEU A 496 11.88 13.51 -6.93
N LEU A 497 12.84 12.62 -7.17
CA LEU A 497 12.55 11.23 -7.56
C LEU A 497 11.84 10.40 -6.48
N GLU A 498 11.80 10.84 -5.22
CA GLU A 498 10.99 10.21 -4.17
C GLU A 498 9.49 10.55 -4.25
N ILE A 499 9.11 11.52 -5.10
CA ILE A 499 7.70 11.92 -5.36
C ILE A 499 7.00 10.86 -6.22
N ASP A 500 5.66 10.80 -6.18
CA ASP A 500 4.87 9.91 -7.02
C ASP A 500 5.12 10.15 -8.53
N ASN A 501 5.22 9.05 -9.29
CA ASN A 501 5.57 9.11 -10.73
C ASN A 501 4.57 9.93 -11.56
N SER A 502 3.31 10.00 -11.14
CA SER A 502 2.26 10.81 -11.79
C SER A 502 2.38 12.31 -11.51
N GLU A 503 3.00 12.71 -10.39
CA GLU A 503 3.33 14.11 -10.08
C GLU A 503 4.65 14.51 -10.74
N LEU A 504 5.63 13.61 -10.81
CA LEU A 504 6.88 13.80 -11.56
C LEU A 504 6.63 14.03 -13.06
N LEU A 505 5.73 13.27 -13.68
CA LEU A 505 5.30 13.51 -15.07
C LEU A 505 4.65 14.90 -15.24
N HIS A 506 3.77 15.32 -14.32
CA HIS A 506 3.15 16.64 -14.36
C HIS A 506 4.16 17.79 -14.19
N MET A 507 5.24 17.58 -13.43
CA MET A 507 6.34 18.56 -13.33
C MET A 507 7.15 18.65 -14.63
N LEU A 508 7.34 17.56 -15.36
CA LEU A 508 7.95 17.59 -16.70
C LEU A 508 7.05 18.32 -17.73
N GLU A 509 5.74 18.31 -17.54
CA GLU A 509 4.77 19.04 -18.39
C GLU A 509 4.67 20.54 -18.05
N SER A 510 5.14 20.99 -16.87
CA SER A 510 4.95 22.38 -16.38
C SER A 510 6.23 22.96 -15.75
N HIS A 511 6.84 23.91 -16.47
CA HIS A 511 8.08 24.56 -16.04
C HIS A 511 7.93 25.31 -14.70
N GLU A 512 6.75 25.88 -14.43
CA GLU A 512 6.43 26.57 -13.17
C GLU A 512 6.29 25.56 -12.01
N SER A 513 5.61 24.43 -12.25
CA SER A 513 5.45 23.36 -11.24
C SER A 513 6.80 22.73 -10.86
N LEU A 514 7.68 22.50 -11.85
CA LEU A 514 9.04 22.03 -11.58
C LEU A 514 9.83 23.09 -10.81
N ARG A 515 9.78 24.36 -11.24
CA ARG A 515 10.51 25.45 -10.59
C ARG A 515 10.12 25.62 -9.12
N SER A 516 8.82 25.66 -8.82
CA SER A 516 8.33 25.77 -7.44
C SER A 516 8.83 24.62 -6.56
N LYS A 517 8.87 23.38 -7.10
CA LYS A 517 9.35 22.21 -6.37
C LYS A 517 10.88 22.17 -6.20
N VAL A 518 11.61 22.69 -7.18
CA VAL A 518 13.07 22.89 -7.11
C VAL A 518 13.42 23.96 -6.07
N GLU A 519 12.71 25.09 -6.04
CA GLU A 519 12.91 26.14 -5.03
C GLU A 519 12.56 25.65 -3.61
N GLU A 520 11.51 24.82 -3.45
CA GLU A 520 11.21 24.12 -2.18
C GLU A 520 12.35 23.19 -1.74
N ALA A 521 12.90 22.41 -2.68
CA ALA A 521 14.06 21.54 -2.42
C ALA A 521 15.32 22.35 -2.05
N VAL A 522 15.56 23.48 -2.70
CA VAL A 522 16.69 24.39 -2.41
C VAL A 522 16.54 25.04 -1.02
N ALA A 523 15.34 25.50 -0.65
CA ALA A 523 15.09 26.05 0.68
C ALA A 523 15.39 25.02 1.80
N VAL A 524 15.03 23.75 1.57
CA VAL A 524 15.36 22.62 2.47
C VAL A 524 16.86 22.36 2.58
N LEU A 525 17.65 22.65 1.55
CA LEU A 525 19.11 22.45 1.55
C LEU A 525 19.87 23.55 2.30
N PHE A 526 19.39 24.80 2.27
CA PHE A 526 20.10 25.95 2.84
C PHE A 526 19.55 26.46 4.18
N TYR A 527 18.26 26.26 4.46
CA TYR A 527 17.60 26.78 5.65
C TYR A 527 16.94 25.66 6.48
N PRO A 528 17.70 24.98 7.36
CA PRO A 528 17.15 24.16 8.43
C PRO A 528 16.59 25.06 9.57
N SER A 529 15.71 26.00 9.22
CA SER A 529 15.18 27.01 10.14
C SER A 529 14.13 26.44 11.09
N THR A 530 14.22 26.85 12.34
CA THR A 530 13.69 26.14 13.52
C THR A 530 12.18 26.21 13.75
N ASP A 531 11.40 26.92 12.93
CA ASP A 531 9.98 27.19 13.27
C ASP A 531 8.97 27.09 12.11
N ASN A 532 9.34 26.54 10.95
CA ASN A 532 8.40 26.19 9.87
C ASN A 532 9.02 25.19 8.88
N GLY A 533 9.10 23.89 9.21
CA GLY A 533 9.85 22.97 8.34
C GLY A 533 9.90 21.49 8.69
N VAL A 534 8.77 20.82 8.91
CA VAL A 534 8.76 19.35 9.17
C VAL A 534 9.30 18.52 7.97
N TYR A 535 9.28 19.06 6.75
CA TYR A 535 9.94 18.46 5.57
C TYR A 535 11.46 18.70 5.54
N SER A 536 11.96 19.80 6.12
CA SER A 536 13.37 20.21 6.01
C SER A 536 14.31 19.24 6.73
N ASN A 537 13.99 18.89 7.97
CA ASN A 537 14.80 17.96 8.78
C ASN A 537 14.83 16.51 8.24
N PHE A 538 13.85 16.12 7.41
CA PHE A 538 13.79 14.80 6.79
C PHE A 538 14.95 14.59 5.79
N LEU A 539 15.35 15.68 5.12
CA LEU A 539 16.29 15.66 3.99
C LEU A 539 17.69 16.09 4.39
N ALA A 540 17.84 17.12 5.24
CA ALA A 540 19.14 17.50 5.81
C ALA A 540 19.83 16.34 6.58
N THR A 541 19.04 15.47 7.23
CA THR A 541 19.57 14.28 7.93
C THR A 541 19.88 13.11 6.99
N TYR A 542 19.29 13.08 5.78
CA TYR A 542 19.51 12.02 4.79
C TYR A 542 20.73 12.31 3.90
N ILE A 543 20.99 13.59 3.62
CA ILE A 543 22.05 14.05 2.70
C ILE A 543 23.45 14.02 3.32
N ASN A 544 23.57 14.15 4.65
CA ASN A 544 24.86 14.01 5.36
C ASN A 544 25.37 12.54 5.45
N GLY A 545 24.99 11.68 4.51
CA GLY A 545 25.33 10.26 4.46
C GLY A 545 25.23 9.60 3.08
N VAL A 546 25.34 10.40 2.02
CA VAL A 546 25.83 9.96 0.70
C VAL A 546 27.32 10.31 0.65
#